data_AF-A0A970N1Z4-F1
#
_entry.id   AF-A0A970N1Z4-F1
#
_cell.length_a   1.000
_cell.length_b   1.000
_cell.length_c   1.000
_cell.angle_alpha   90.00
_cell.angle_beta   90.00
_cell.angle_gamma   90.00
#
_symmetry.space_group_name_H-M   'P 1'
#
loop_
_entity.id
_entity.type
_entity.pdbx_description
1 polymer ?
#
loop_
_entity_poly.entity_id
_entity_poly.type
_entity_poly.pdbx_seq_one_letter_code
_entity_poly.pdbx_strand_id
1 'polypeptide(L)'
;MKTFVLVLALMVVAAGVSVAATATIDIYPGWNQIAAPLVPFDPDPMSAFAEAADGLDAMLYRFSPAEGGTIAYDEFDPDSFGGILLGDGFQLNVLSGDNTLTYEGVEDGVPDAQGVKTDMWISLPGEGSGNGGFHLIGQPFAHSTTVNETEGISFTDGTDVKDWATAVADGWVSDIFLGLDPSVGGSFSVSLDGFGDTDSLEAGHGYWINTFVDNLAMIVSAEE
;
A
#
# COMPACT_ATOMS: atom_id res chain seq x y z
N MET A 1 7.80 22.84 -23.86
CA MET A 1 7.88 21.51 -23.23
C MET A 1 8.47 21.72 -21.85
N LYS A 2 7.64 21.61 -20.81
CA LYS A 2 8.09 21.68 -19.42
C LYS A 2 8.48 20.25 -19.04
N THR A 3 9.74 20.07 -18.67
CA THR A 3 10.29 18.81 -18.18
C THR A 3 9.58 18.50 -16.85
N PHE A 4 8.68 17.53 -16.85
CA PHE A 4 8.20 16.93 -15.61
C PHE A 4 9.38 16.15 -15.03
N VAL A 5 9.90 16.64 -13.90
CA VAL A 5 10.83 15.89 -13.08
C VAL A 5 9.97 14.85 -12.35
N LEU A 6 9.91 13.65 -12.90
CA LEU A 6 9.49 12.46 -12.17
C LEU A 6 10.52 12.30 -11.04
N VAL A 7 10.09 12.48 -9.79
CA VAL A 7 10.95 12.23 -8.64
C VAL A 7 11.08 10.71 -8.52
N LEU A 8 12.12 10.18 -9.15
CA LEU A 8 12.73 8.92 -8.75
C LEU A 8 13.19 9.14 -7.31
N ALA A 9 12.65 8.39 -6.35
CA ALA A 9 13.13 8.35 -4.97
C ALA A 9 14.53 7.71 -4.96
N LEU A 10 15.52 8.46 -5.46
CA LEU A 10 16.92 8.10 -5.46
C LEU A 10 17.51 8.62 -4.14
N MET A 11 17.85 7.67 -3.26
CA MET A 11 18.63 7.80 -2.03
C MET A 11 19.21 9.20 -1.76
N VAL A 12 18.61 9.90 -0.79
CA VAL A 12 19.34 10.87 0.04
C VAL A 12 19.14 10.46 1.49
N VAL A 13 19.92 9.46 1.93
CA VAL A 13 20.20 9.27 3.36
C VAL A 13 21.20 10.36 3.74
N ALA A 14 20.71 11.59 3.94
CA ALA A 14 21.50 12.67 4.49
C ALA A 14 21.42 12.62 6.02
N ALA A 15 22.39 11.95 6.64
CA ALA A 15 22.90 12.21 7.99
C ALA A 15 21.94 12.06 9.21
N GLY A 16 20.85 11.31 9.09
CA GLY A 16 20.19 10.68 10.24
C GLY A 16 20.61 9.22 10.31
N VAL A 17 21.05 8.73 11.48
CA VAL A 17 21.15 7.28 11.69
C VAL A 17 19.70 6.78 11.69
N SER A 18 19.20 6.27 10.57
CA SER A 18 17.92 5.56 10.54
C SER A 18 18.10 4.36 11.47
N VAL A 19 17.34 4.34 12.57
CA VAL A 19 17.32 3.20 13.47
C VAL A 19 16.56 2.09 12.74
N ALA A 20 17.18 0.92 12.62
CA ALA A 20 16.49 -0.26 12.09
C ALA A 20 15.27 -0.55 12.97
N ALA A 21 14.11 -0.68 12.35
CA ALA A 21 12.89 -1.15 12.97
C ALA A 21 12.55 -2.54 12.40
N THR A 22 11.80 -3.32 13.17
CA THR A 22 11.31 -4.64 12.75
C THR A 22 9.83 -4.53 12.46
N ALA A 23 9.44 -4.88 11.23
CA ALA A 23 8.03 -5.09 10.88
C ALA A 23 7.62 -6.51 11.24
N THR A 24 6.36 -6.65 11.66
CA THR A 24 5.73 -7.93 11.99
C THR A 24 4.34 -7.95 11.36
N ILE A 25 4.04 -8.95 10.55
CA ILE A 25 2.74 -9.11 9.89
C ILE A 25 2.23 -10.52 10.16
N ASP A 26 1.07 -10.63 10.80
CA ASP A 26 0.42 -11.92 10.99
C ASP A 26 -0.26 -12.38 9.70
N ILE A 27 -0.03 -13.63 9.34
CA ILE A 27 -0.60 -14.28 8.15
C ILE A 27 -1.31 -15.57 8.55
N TYR A 28 -2.42 -15.85 7.90
CA TYR A 28 -3.31 -16.97 8.23
C TYR A 28 -3.55 -17.85 7.00
N PRO A 29 -3.96 -19.11 7.17
CA PRO A 29 -4.33 -19.98 6.06
C PRO A 29 -5.39 -19.35 5.15
N GLY A 30 -5.15 -19.40 3.85
CA GLY A 30 -5.96 -18.77 2.80
C GLY A 30 -5.29 -17.53 2.21
N TRP A 31 -6.10 -16.73 1.54
CA TRP A 31 -5.65 -15.45 0.99
C TRP A 31 -5.49 -14.43 2.11
N ASN A 32 -4.39 -13.68 2.07
CA ASN A 32 -4.09 -12.54 2.92
C ASN A 32 -3.93 -11.33 2.01
N GLN A 33 -4.29 -10.14 2.49
CA GLN A 33 -3.98 -8.87 1.83
C GLN A 33 -3.01 -8.10 2.70
N ILE A 34 -1.75 -8.10 2.29
CA ILE A 34 -0.64 -7.59 3.10
C ILE A 34 0.01 -6.38 2.43
N ALA A 35 0.71 -5.60 3.23
CA ALA A 35 1.52 -4.47 2.79
C ALA A 35 2.81 -4.41 3.60
N ALA A 36 3.82 -3.71 3.08
CA ALA A 36 5.01 -3.41 3.85
C ALA A 36 4.77 -2.13 4.69
N PRO A 37 4.72 -2.22 6.03
CA PRO A 37 4.57 -1.03 6.89
C PRO A 37 5.89 -0.27 7.12
N LEU A 38 7.02 -0.77 6.63
CA LEU A 38 8.33 -0.13 6.70
C LEU A 38 8.97 -0.18 5.32
N VAL A 39 9.95 0.69 5.06
CA VAL A 39 10.80 0.56 3.86
C VAL A 39 11.81 -0.56 4.10
N PRO A 40 11.75 -1.71 3.40
CA PRO A 40 12.67 -2.81 3.63
C PRO A 40 14.12 -2.40 3.30
N PHE A 41 15.10 -2.84 4.09
CA PHE A 41 16.52 -2.63 3.72
C PHE A 41 16.92 -3.42 2.47
N ASP A 42 16.27 -4.57 2.27
CA ASP A 42 16.36 -5.37 1.06
C ASP A 42 14.94 -5.54 0.50
N PRO A 43 14.60 -4.87 -0.62
CA PRO A 43 13.27 -4.93 -1.19
C PRO A 43 13.00 -6.22 -1.98
N ASP A 44 13.93 -7.18 -2.04
CA ASP A 44 13.66 -8.51 -2.61
C ASP A 44 12.47 -9.17 -1.86
N PRO A 45 11.42 -9.65 -2.56
CA PRO A 45 10.32 -10.39 -1.94
C PRO A 45 10.77 -11.54 -1.04
N MET A 46 11.82 -12.28 -1.43
CA MET A 46 12.38 -13.38 -0.64
C MET A 46 13.12 -12.91 0.61
N SER A 47 13.48 -11.64 0.70
CA SER A 47 14.06 -11.03 1.89
C SER A 47 12.98 -10.43 2.79
N ALA A 48 12.02 -9.69 2.22
CA ALA A 48 10.97 -9.01 2.98
C ALA A 48 9.89 -9.96 3.51
N PHE A 49 9.57 -11.03 2.78
CA PHE A 49 8.52 -12.00 3.12
C PHE A 49 9.07 -13.44 3.24
N ALA A 50 10.37 -13.56 3.57
CA ALA A 50 11.11 -14.83 3.65
C ALA A 50 10.43 -15.91 4.52
N GLU A 51 9.72 -15.47 5.56
CA GLU A 51 9.16 -16.35 6.59
C GLU A 51 7.81 -16.97 6.18
N ALA A 52 7.30 -16.70 4.98
CA ALA A 52 6.09 -17.35 4.48
C ALA A 52 6.28 -18.88 4.42
N ALA A 53 5.41 -19.62 5.14
CA ALA A 53 5.62 -21.05 5.41
C ALA A 53 5.68 -21.93 4.15
N ASP A 54 4.91 -21.57 3.14
CA ASP A 54 4.76 -22.33 1.90
C ASP A 54 5.64 -21.80 0.76
N GLY A 55 6.53 -20.82 1.05
CA GLY A 55 7.27 -20.07 0.06
C GLY A 55 6.43 -19.00 -0.66
N LEU A 56 7.04 -18.27 -1.59
CA LEU A 56 6.40 -17.17 -2.32
C LEU A 56 6.06 -17.50 -3.77
N ASP A 57 6.71 -18.51 -4.36
CA ASP A 57 6.55 -18.88 -5.76
C ASP A 57 5.10 -19.26 -6.08
N ALA A 58 4.49 -18.51 -7.00
CA ALA A 58 3.07 -18.59 -7.34
C ALA A 58 2.10 -18.48 -6.13
N MET A 59 2.55 -17.91 -5.01
CA MET A 59 1.75 -17.67 -3.80
C MET A 59 1.62 -16.18 -3.48
N LEU A 60 2.61 -15.38 -3.86
CA LEU A 60 2.60 -13.92 -3.73
C LEU A 60 2.20 -13.27 -5.06
N TYR A 61 1.30 -12.29 -5.00
CA TYR A 61 0.79 -11.56 -6.14
C TYR A 61 0.81 -10.05 -5.89
N ARG A 62 1.27 -9.29 -6.88
CA ARG A 62 1.11 -7.83 -6.96
C ARG A 62 0.04 -7.52 -7.99
N PHE A 63 -0.79 -6.51 -7.76
CA PHE A 63 -1.68 -6.01 -8.81
C PHE A 63 -0.96 -4.96 -9.66
N SER A 64 -1.13 -5.04 -10.98
CA SER A 64 -0.64 -4.05 -11.95
C SER A 64 -1.83 -3.36 -12.60
N PRO A 65 -2.22 -2.16 -12.13
CA PRO A 65 -3.34 -1.42 -12.71
C PRO A 65 -3.15 -1.12 -14.19
N ALA A 66 -1.93 -0.75 -14.60
CA ALA A 66 -1.60 -0.45 -15.99
C ALA A 66 -1.86 -1.63 -16.94
N GLU A 67 -1.66 -2.87 -16.45
CA GLU A 67 -1.88 -4.10 -17.21
C GLU A 67 -3.27 -4.72 -16.97
N GLY A 68 -4.02 -4.23 -15.97
CA GLY A 68 -5.34 -4.74 -15.60
C GLY A 68 -5.32 -6.16 -15.04
N GLY A 69 -4.25 -6.55 -14.33
CA GLY A 69 -4.05 -7.93 -13.91
C GLY A 69 -3.08 -8.09 -12.74
N THR A 70 -2.99 -9.32 -12.23
CA THR A 70 -2.04 -9.70 -11.19
C THR A 70 -0.76 -10.26 -11.80
N ILE A 71 0.38 -9.90 -11.20
CA ILE A 71 1.69 -10.47 -11.48
C ILE A 71 2.00 -11.42 -10.33
N ALA A 72 2.16 -12.70 -10.63
CA ALA A 72 2.58 -13.69 -9.63
C ALA A 72 4.10 -13.62 -9.46
N TYR A 73 4.58 -13.81 -8.24
CA TYR A 73 6.00 -13.95 -7.99
C TYR A 73 6.50 -15.29 -8.57
N ASP A 74 7.57 -15.23 -9.37
CA ASP A 74 8.26 -16.36 -9.96
C ASP A 74 9.72 -16.33 -9.51
N GLU A 75 10.16 -17.32 -8.74
CA GLU A 75 11.54 -17.35 -8.20
C GLU A 75 12.62 -17.49 -9.30
N PHE A 76 12.23 -17.91 -10.50
CA PHE A 76 13.12 -18.05 -11.66
C PHE A 76 13.14 -16.79 -12.54
N ASP A 77 12.24 -15.83 -12.30
CA ASP A 77 12.20 -14.51 -12.94
C ASP A 77 11.72 -13.42 -11.96
N PRO A 78 12.42 -13.18 -10.83
CA PRO A 78 11.96 -12.26 -9.79
C PRO A 78 11.88 -10.80 -10.27
N ASP A 79 12.64 -10.46 -11.32
CA ASP A 79 12.69 -9.12 -11.90
C ASP A 79 11.33 -8.67 -12.48
N SER A 80 10.51 -9.61 -12.98
CA SER A 80 9.19 -9.27 -13.52
C SER A 80 8.15 -8.97 -12.43
N PHE A 81 8.35 -9.49 -11.22
CA PHE A 81 7.56 -9.08 -10.05
C PHE A 81 8.00 -7.71 -9.52
N GLY A 82 9.31 -7.46 -9.46
CA GLY A 82 9.90 -6.26 -8.88
C GLY A 82 10.07 -6.35 -7.35
N GLY A 83 10.44 -5.23 -6.73
CA GLY A 83 10.66 -5.17 -5.28
C GLY A 83 9.39 -4.90 -4.47
N ILE A 84 9.47 -5.14 -3.17
CA ILE A 84 8.48 -4.73 -2.17
C ILE A 84 8.66 -3.24 -1.87
N LEU A 85 7.65 -2.45 -2.18
CA LEU A 85 7.66 -1.00 -2.03
C LEU A 85 6.62 -0.53 -1.02
N LEU A 86 6.91 0.60 -0.38
CA LEU A 86 5.98 1.26 0.53
C LEU A 86 4.74 1.74 -0.25
N GLY A 87 3.55 1.48 0.29
CA GLY A 87 2.27 1.83 -0.33
C GLY A 87 1.75 0.84 -1.37
N ASP A 88 2.54 -0.17 -1.76
CA ASP A 88 2.04 -1.29 -2.56
C ASP A 88 1.32 -2.29 -1.66
N GLY A 89 0.18 -2.80 -2.13
CA GLY A 89 -0.51 -3.93 -1.51
C GLY A 89 -0.26 -5.23 -2.29
N PHE A 90 -0.26 -6.34 -1.57
CA PHE A 90 0.02 -7.67 -2.11
C PHE A 90 -1.05 -8.67 -1.67
N GLN A 91 -1.30 -9.68 -2.49
CA GLN A 91 -2.08 -10.85 -2.09
C GLN A 91 -1.14 -12.02 -1.86
N LEU A 92 -1.21 -12.64 -0.69
CA LEU A 92 -0.43 -13.82 -0.34
C LEU A 92 -1.36 -14.98 -0.01
N ASN A 93 -1.23 -16.10 -0.71
CA ASN A 93 -1.94 -17.33 -0.38
C ASN A 93 -1.08 -18.22 0.53
N VAL A 94 -1.56 -18.50 1.73
CA VAL A 94 -0.91 -19.41 2.69
C VAL A 94 -1.72 -20.70 2.73
N LEU A 95 -1.08 -21.85 2.55
CA LEU A 95 -1.76 -23.14 2.51
C LEU A 95 -1.99 -23.72 3.90
N SER A 96 -1.05 -23.50 4.84
CA SER A 96 -1.19 -24.07 6.18
C SER A 96 -0.43 -23.32 7.27
N GLY A 97 -1.03 -23.33 8.46
CA GLY A 97 -0.46 -22.74 9.67
C GLY A 97 -0.66 -21.23 9.74
N ASP A 98 -0.93 -20.75 10.95
CA ASP A 98 -0.77 -19.33 11.26
C ASP A 98 0.73 -19.07 11.34
N ASN A 99 1.17 -17.96 10.77
CA ASN A 99 2.57 -17.61 10.73
C ASN A 99 2.72 -16.09 10.83
N THR A 100 3.95 -15.64 11.02
CA THR A 100 4.26 -14.23 11.12
C THR A 100 5.42 -13.95 10.18
N LEU A 101 5.28 -12.90 9.37
CA LEU A 101 6.36 -12.38 8.54
C LEU A 101 7.11 -11.31 9.32
N THR A 102 8.43 -11.42 9.40
CA THR A 102 9.28 -10.39 9.97
C THR A 102 10.40 -9.96 9.02
N TYR A 103 10.68 -8.66 8.99
CA TYR A 103 11.82 -8.09 8.27
C TYR A 103 12.30 -6.79 8.94
N GLU A 104 13.55 -6.40 8.65
CA GLU A 104 14.12 -5.13 9.10
C GLU A 104 13.98 -4.05 8.02
N GLY A 105 13.64 -2.85 8.45
CA GLY A 105 13.48 -1.71 7.58
C GLY A 105 13.67 -0.37 8.29
N VAL A 106 13.44 0.69 7.53
CA VAL A 106 13.37 2.06 8.05
C VAL A 106 11.90 2.42 8.22
N GLU A 107 11.57 3.04 9.36
CA GLU A 107 10.25 3.65 9.55
C GLU A 107 9.94 4.63 8.41
N ASP A 108 8.71 4.53 7.94
CA ASP A 108 8.09 5.49 7.03
C ASP A 108 8.11 6.94 7.56
N GLY A 109 7.73 7.86 6.69
CA GLY A 109 7.52 9.24 7.08
C GLY A 109 8.80 9.92 7.58
N VAL A 110 9.93 9.73 6.87
CA VAL A 110 11.22 10.36 7.18
C VAL A 110 10.97 11.78 7.68
N PRO A 111 11.27 12.07 8.96
CA PRO A 111 10.95 13.36 9.53
C PRO A 111 11.74 14.44 8.78
N ASP A 112 11.06 15.54 8.48
CA ASP A 112 11.73 16.72 7.95
C ASP A 112 12.71 17.30 8.98
N ALA A 113 13.38 18.40 8.63
CA ALA A 113 14.32 19.05 9.52
C ALA A 113 13.67 19.61 10.81
N GLN A 114 12.34 19.60 10.91
CA GLN A 114 11.54 20.03 12.05
C GLN A 114 10.96 18.85 12.85
N GLY A 115 11.17 17.60 12.41
CA GLY A 115 10.65 16.41 13.05
C GLY A 115 9.28 15.97 12.56
N VAL A 116 8.70 16.64 11.56
CA VAL A 116 7.37 16.34 11.04
C VAL A 116 7.47 15.17 10.06
N LYS A 117 6.70 14.11 10.29
CA LYS A 117 6.64 12.98 9.37
C LYS A 117 6.09 13.41 8.01
N THR A 118 6.59 12.79 6.95
CA THR A 118 6.20 13.12 5.57
C THR A 118 5.04 12.23 5.12
N ASP A 119 3.99 12.84 4.56
CA ASP A 119 2.87 12.13 3.92
C ASP A 119 3.34 11.19 2.81
N MET A 120 2.62 10.08 2.62
CA MET A 120 2.95 9.13 1.57
C MET A 120 2.06 9.33 0.34
N TRP A 121 2.69 9.31 -0.84
CA TRP A 121 2.03 9.45 -2.13
C TRP A 121 2.00 8.10 -2.86
N ILE A 122 0.81 7.56 -3.07
CA ILE A 122 0.60 6.28 -3.75
C ILE A 122 0.03 6.55 -5.13
N SER A 123 0.75 6.13 -6.17
CA SER A 123 0.31 6.33 -7.55
C SER A 123 -0.88 5.43 -7.85
N LEU A 124 -1.94 6.00 -8.41
CA LEU A 124 -3.13 5.28 -8.87
C LEU A 124 -3.28 5.47 -10.39
N PRO A 125 -2.40 4.84 -11.20
CA PRO A 125 -2.47 4.95 -12.65
C PRO A 125 -3.73 4.23 -13.15
N GLY A 126 -4.55 4.89 -13.94
CA GLY A 126 -5.72 4.24 -14.54
C GLY A 126 -5.34 2.99 -15.32
N GLU A 127 -6.33 2.15 -15.58
CA GLU A 127 -6.13 0.96 -16.39
C GLU A 127 -5.71 1.36 -17.81
N GLY A 128 -4.98 0.50 -18.52
CA GLY A 128 -4.36 0.77 -19.83
C GLY A 128 -5.28 1.28 -20.96
N SER A 129 -6.59 1.42 -20.70
CA SER A 129 -7.56 2.12 -21.54
C SER A 129 -7.74 3.63 -21.26
N GLY A 130 -7.02 4.19 -20.27
CA GLY A 130 -7.10 5.60 -19.88
C GLY A 130 -8.35 5.94 -19.05
N ASN A 131 -8.93 4.95 -18.39
CA ASN A 131 -10.00 5.12 -17.41
C ASN A 131 -9.45 4.77 -16.03
N GLY A 132 -10.08 5.26 -14.96
CA GLY A 132 -9.79 4.74 -13.62
C GLY A 132 -9.97 3.21 -13.55
N GLY A 133 -9.59 2.61 -12.43
CA GLY A 133 -9.79 1.19 -12.18
C GLY A 133 -9.42 0.79 -10.77
N PHE A 134 -9.34 -0.52 -10.56
CA PHE A 134 -8.98 -1.09 -9.26
C PHE A 134 -7.50 -0.91 -8.96
N HIS A 135 -7.17 -0.76 -7.68
CA HIS A 135 -5.81 -0.68 -7.16
C HIS A 135 -5.72 -1.48 -5.88
N LEU A 136 -4.64 -2.23 -5.72
CA LEU A 136 -4.30 -2.86 -4.45
C LEU A 136 -3.21 -2.03 -3.78
N ILE A 137 -3.61 -1.20 -2.83
CA ILE A 137 -2.71 -0.33 -2.07
C ILE A 137 -2.33 -1.00 -0.75
N GLY A 138 -1.22 -0.58 -0.17
CA GLY A 138 -0.85 -0.92 1.20
C GLY A 138 -1.00 0.29 2.12
N GLN A 139 -1.25 0.06 3.42
CA GLN A 139 -1.02 1.08 4.44
C GLN A 139 0.50 1.34 4.52
N PRO A 140 1.00 2.52 4.09
CA PRO A 140 2.42 2.81 4.09
C PRO A 140 3.02 3.08 5.47
N PHE A 141 2.20 3.11 6.53
CA PHE A 141 2.67 3.43 7.88
C PHE A 141 2.73 2.21 8.81
N ALA A 142 3.68 2.21 9.76
CA ALA A 142 3.78 1.26 10.86
C ALA A 142 2.73 1.47 11.98
N HIS A 143 1.80 2.39 11.76
CA HIS A 143 0.65 2.65 12.60
C HIS A 143 -0.61 2.74 11.74
N SER A 144 -1.77 2.63 12.38
CA SER A 144 -3.05 2.82 11.72
C SER A 144 -3.22 4.29 11.30
N THR A 145 -3.94 4.52 10.21
CA THR A 145 -4.39 5.86 9.78
C THR A 145 -5.90 5.85 9.83
N THR A 146 -6.48 6.62 10.75
CA THR A 146 -7.92 6.86 10.77
C THR A 146 -8.30 7.68 9.55
N VAL A 147 -9.36 7.25 8.88
CA VAL A 147 -9.90 7.88 7.69
C VAL A 147 -11.26 8.45 8.04
N ASN A 148 -11.42 9.75 7.83
CA ASN A 148 -12.69 10.43 8.03
C ASN A 148 -12.94 11.45 6.91
N GLU A 149 -14.06 12.17 6.96
CA GLU A 149 -14.42 13.13 5.91
C GLU A 149 -13.37 14.24 5.68
N THR A 150 -12.52 14.52 6.67
CA THR A 150 -11.62 15.68 6.67
C THR A 150 -10.14 15.34 6.79
N GLU A 151 -9.78 14.14 7.23
CA GLU A 151 -8.41 13.78 7.64
C GLU A 151 -8.03 12.36 7.18
N GLY A 152 -6.72 12.10 7.16
CA GLY A 152 -6.12 10.79 6.89
C GLY A 152 -5.87 10.48 5.42
N ILE A 153 -6.81 10.81 4.51
CA ILE A 153 -6.67 10.53 3.07
C ILE A 153 -7.11 11.71 2.20
N SER A 154 -6.29 12.01 1.19
CA SER A 154 -6.62 12.94 0.10
C SER A 154 -6.23 12.35 -1.26
N PHE A 155 -6.75 12.94 -2.33
CA PHE A 155 -6.47 12.55 -3.71
C PHE A 155 -6.08 13.76 -4.54
N THR A 156 -5.20 13.55 -5.52
CA THR A 156 -4.80 14.60 -6.46
C THR A 156 -4.68 14.07 -7.88
N ASP A 157 -5.04 14.90 -8.85
CA ASP A 157 -4.81 14.69 -10.29
C ASP A 157 -3.55 15.45 -10.78
N GLY A 158 -2.74 15.97 -9.85
CA GLY A 158 -1.59 16.83 -10.11
C GLY A 158 -1.91 18.31 -10.36
N THR A 159 -3.19 18.69 -10.42
CA THR A 159 -3.65 20.08 -10.51
C THR A 159 -4.37 20.50 -9.23
N ASP A 160 -5.31 19.69 -8.77
CA ASP A 160 -6.10 19.92 -7.56
C ASP A 160 -5.84 18.82 -6.53
N VAL A 161 -5.97 19.16 -5.25
CA VAL A 161 -5.97 18.20 -4.13
C VAL A 161 -7.34 18.26 -3.48
N LYS A 162 -7.94 17.10 -3.22
CA LYS A 162 -9.25 16.95 -2.60
C LYS A 162 -9.15 15.99 -1.43
N ASP A 163 -9.79 16.32 -0.32
CA ASP A 163 -10.07 15.33 0.72
C ASP A 163 -10.91 14.17 0.13
N TRP A 164 -10.92 13.02 0.83
CA TRP A 164 -11.57 11.82 0.32
C TRP A 164 -13.08 12.03 0.09
N ALA A 165 -13.78 12.75 0.98
CA ALA A 165 -15.20 13.05 0.82
C ALA A 165 -15.51 13.86 -0.45
N THR A 166 -14.71 14.90 -0.74
CA THR A 166 -14.85 15.71 -1.95
C THR A 166 -14.46 14.92 -3.20
N ALA A 167 -13.42 14.09 -3.14
CA ALA A 167 -13.02 13.22 -4.23
C ALA A 167 -14.13 12.21 -4.59
N VAL A 168 -14.82 11.64 -3.60
CA VAL A 168 -15.99 10.77 -3.80
C VAL A 168 -17.15 11.55 -4.42
N ALA A 169 -17.49 12.72 -3.87
CA ALA A 169 -18.59 13.55 -4.36
C ALA A 169 -18.40 13.98 -5.83
N ASP A 170 -17.15 14.24 -6.22
CA ASP A 170 -16.77 14.59 -7.60
C ASP A 170 -16.56 13.38 -8.51
N GLY A 171 -16.77 12.17 -7.99
CA GLY A 171 -16.69 10.92 -8.75
C GLY A 171 -15.27 10.58 -9.19
N TRP A 172 -14.26 10.88 -8.38
CA TRP A 172 -12.86 10.49 -8.64
C TRP A 172 -12.58 9.07 -8.17
N VAL A 173 -13.10 8.68 -7.01
CA VAL A 173 -12.79 7.43 -6.32
C VAL A 173 -14.02 6.86 -5.63
N SER A 174 -13.97 5.58 -5.27
CA SER A 174 -14.98 4.94 -4.42
C SER A 174 -14.95 5.49 -2.99
N ASP A 175 -16.08 5.39 -2.31
CA ASP A 175 -16.29 5.69 -0.89
C ASP A 175 -15.88 4.57 0.07
N ILE A 176 -15.27 3.50 -0.47
CA ILE A 176 -14.94 2.29 0.27
C ILE A 176 -13.56 1.74 -0.13
N PHE A 177 -12.79 1.34 0.86
CA PHE A 177 -11.68 0.40 0.72
C PHE A 177 -12.15 -0.99 1.12
N LEU A 178 -11.70 -2.02 0.39
CA LEU A 178 -11.99 -3.41 0.74
C LEU A 178 -10.70 -4.12 1.16
N GLY A 179 -10.67 -4.56 2.40
CA GLY A 179 -9.62 -5.41 2.95
C GLY A 179 -10.09 -6.86 3.10
N LEU A 180 -9.15 -7.72 3.47
CA LEU A 180 -9.39 -9.12 3.78
C LEU A 180 -8.96 -9.42 5.21
N ASP A 181 -9.87 -9.97 6.00
CA ASP A 181 -9.61 -10.54 7.32
C ASP A 181 -9.58 -12.07 7.20
N PRO A 182 -8.38 -12.64 7.01
CA PRO A 182 -8.22 -14.08 6.87
C PRO A 182 -8.42 -14.84 8.19
N SER A 183 -8.36 -14.17 9.35
CA SER A 183 -8.58 -14.81 10.66
C SER A 183 -10.02 -15.29 10.83
N VAL A 184 -10.96 -14.61 10.17
CA VAL A 184 -12.39 -15.00 10.12
C VAL A 184 -12.81 -15.50 8.72
N GLY A 185 -11.90 -15.47 7.75
CA GLY A 185 -12.13 -15.92 6.37
C GLY A 185 -13.10 -15.03 5.58
N GLY A 186 -13.03 -13.72 5.75
CA GLY A 186 -13.97 -12.76 5.15
C GLY A 186 -13.32 -11.46 4.71
N SER A 187 -14.06 -10.67 3.93
CA SER A 187 -13.67 -9.29 3.62
C SER A 187 -14.18 -8.33 4.69
N PHE A 188 -13.49 -7.22 4.87
CA PHE A 188 -13.97 -6.09 5.66
C PHE A 188 -13.82 -4.80 4.86
N SER A 189 -14.50 -3.76 5.31
CA SER A 189 -14.55 -2.47 4.63
C SER A 189 -14.08 -1.33 5.51
N VAL A 190 -13.40 -0.37 4.88
CA VAL A 190 -13.09 0.94 5.46
C VAL A 190 -13.88 1.98 4.68
N SER A 191 -14.74 2.76 5.34
CA SER A 191 -15.60 3.74 4.66
C SER A 191 -15.61 5.10 5.35
N LEU A 192 -15.91 6.14 4.57
CA LEU A 192 -16.06 7.52 5.06
C LEU A 192 -17.25 7.73 5.99
N ASP A 193 -18.35 7.03 5.72
CA ASP A 193 -19.66 7.30 6.28
C ASP A 193 -19.94 6.52 7.58
N GLY A 194 -18.95 5.77 8.07
CA GLY A 194 -19.06 4.94 9.27
C GLY A 194 -19.99 3.74 9.10
N PHE A 195 -20.42 3.41 7.88
CA PHE A 195 -21.15 2.16 7.59
C PHE A 195 -20.21 0.98 7.30
N GLY A 196 -18.91 1.23 7.12
CA GLY A 196 -17.88 0.22 7.01
C GLY A 196 -17.64 -0.52 8.32
N ASP A 197 -16.87 -1.60 8.24
CA ASP A 197 -16.52 -2.42 9.41
C ASP A 197 -15.50 -1.71 10.31
N THR A 198 -14.67 -0.83 9.75
CA THR A 198 -13.70 0.03 10.44
C THR A 198 -13.61 1.41 9.79
N ASP A 199 -12.97 2.35 10.49
CA ASP A 199 -12.68 3.71 10.04
C ASP A 199 -11.16 3.94 9.88
N SER A 200 -10.36 2.88 9.81
CA SER A 200 -8.90 3.00 9.79
C SER A 200 -8.23 2.03 8.81
N LEU A 201 -7.16 2.50 8.15
CA LEU A 201 -6.21 1.67 7.43
C LEU A 201 -5.16 1.16 8.42
N GLU A 202 -5.07 -0.15 8.61
CA GLU A 202 -4.23 -0.82 9.61
C GLU A 202 -2.84 -1.13 9.06
N ALA A 203 -1.82 -1.01 9.91
CA ALA A 203 -0.44 -1.30 9.53
C ALA A 203 -0.28 -2.75 9.03
N GLY A 204 0.45 -2.93 7.93
CA GLY A 204 0.70 -4.25 7.35
C GLY A 204 -0.45 -4.81 6.50
N HIS A 205 -1.56 -4.10 6.36
CA HIS A 205 -2.72 -4.54 5.56
C HIS A 205 -2.72 -3.92 4.15
N GLY A 206 -3.16 -4.72 3.19
CA GLY A 206 -3.47 -4.29 1.82
C GLY A 206 -4.97 -4.07 1.61
N TYR A 207 -5.32 -3.13 0.74
CA TYR A 207 -6.70 -2.69 0.48
C TYR A 207 -6.96 -2.48 -1.00
N TRP A 208 -8.11 -2.96 -1.47
CA TRP A 208 -8.63 -2.58 -2.78
C TRP A 208 -9.33 -1.23 -2.71
N ILE A 209 -9.02 -0.35 -3.65
CA ILE A 209 -9.81 0.86 -3.95
C ILE A 209 -10.08 0.93 -5.44
N ASN A 210 -11.25 1.44 -5.82
CA ASN A 210 -11.57 1.73 -7.21
C ASN A 210 -11.47 3.24 -7.48
N THR A 211 -10.83 3.58 -8.58
CA THR A 211 -10.77 4.94 -9.13
C THR A 211 -11.69 5.02 -10.35
N PHE A 212 -12.34 6.15 -10.56
CA PHE A 212 -13.22 6.37 -11.71
C PHE A 212 -12.62 7.33 -12.74
N VAL A 213 -11.51 7.99 -12.39
CA VAL A 213 -10.69 8.83 -13.27
C VAL A 213 -9.25 8.33 -13.26
N ASP A 214 -8.53 8.60 -14.34
CA ASP A 214 -7.14 8.21 -14.53
C ASP A 214 -6.17 9.25 -13.91
N ASN A 215 -4.91 8.84 -13.71
CA ASN A 215 -3.78 9.65 -13.27
C ASN A 215 -4.00 10.34 -11.92
N LEU A 216 -4.53 9.59 -10.96
CA LEU A 216 -4.59 10.05 -9.57
C LEU A 216 -3.34 9.64 -8.79
N ALA A 217 -3.08 10.36 -7.72
CA ALA A 217 -2.30 9.88 -6.59
C ALA A 217 -3.15 9.98 -5.32
N MET A 218 -3.08 8.96 -4.48
CA MET A 218 -3.59 9.01 -3.12
C MET A 218 -2.50 9.55 -2.20
N ILE A 219 -2.88 10.42 -1.27
CA ILE A 219 -2.03 10.95 -0.22
C ILE A 219 -2.55 10.38 1.09
N VAL A 220 -1.70 9.60 1.78
CA VAL A 220 -1.98 9.10 3.13
C VAL A 220 -1.22 9.98 4.10
N SER A 221 -1.93 10.63 5.01
CA SER A 221 -1.33 11.55 5.97
C SER A 221 -0.52 10.79 7.02
N ALA A 222 0.68 11.26 7.31
CA ALA A 222 1.57 10.62 8.28
C ALA A 222 1.26 11.00 9.75
N GLU A 223 0.03 11.44 10.04
CA GLU A 223 -0.37 12.06 11.32
C GLU A 223 0.07 11.26 12.55
N GLU A 224 0.50 12.00 13.59
CA GLU A 224 1.06 11.51 14.87
C GLU A 224 -0.01 11.08 15.89
#